data_AF-A0A318XRZ3-F1
#
_entry.id   AF-A0A318XRZ3-F1
#
_cell.length_a   1.000
_cell.length_b   1.000
_cell.length_c   1.000
_cell.angle_alpha   90.00
_cell.angle_beta   90.00
_cell.angle_gamma   90.00
#
_symmetry.space_group_name_H-M   'P 1'
#
loop_
_entity.id
_entity.type
_entity.pdbx_description
1 polymer ?
#
loop_
_entity_poly.entity_id
_entity_poly.type
_entity_poly.pdbx_seq_one_letter_code
_entity_poly.pdbx_strand_id
1 'polypeptide(L)' 'MASNIKLTRDNAVRLIRNQEVSCPNCGKAILQPRYTFKNQNTEYMCPVCKEIYHPCKLI' A
#
# COMPACT_ATOMS: atom_id res chain seq x y z
N MET A 1 6.60 2.50 16.06
CA MET A 1 5.42 3.35 15.80
C MET A 1 5.22 3.52 14.29
N ALA A 2 4.19 2.89 13.71
CA ALA A 2 3.43 3.33 12.52
C ALA A 2 2.48 2.18 12.12
N SER A 3 1.51 1.90 12.99
CA SER A 3 0.47 0.90 12.72
C SER A 3 -0.57 1.56 11.79
N ASN A 4 -0.33 1.52 10.48
CA ASN A 4 -1.28 2.04 9.50
C ASN A 4 -2.29 0.95 9.08
N ILE A 5 -3.23 0.69 9.99
CA ILE A 5 -4.23 -0.40 9.95
C ILE A 5 -5.49 -0.03 9.11
N LYS A 6 -5.37 0.88 8.15
CA LYS A 6 -6.50 1.24 7.24
C LYS A 6 -6.41 0.59 5.86
N LEU A 7 -5.40 -0.26 5.63
CA LEU A 7 -5.34 -1.05 4.42
C LEU A 7 -6.21 -2.30 4.59
N THR A 8 -7.33 -2.38 3.89
CA THR A 8 -8.18 -3.57 3.86
C THR A 8 -7.48 -4.73 3.15
N ARG A 9 -7.85 -5.97 3.49
CA ARG A 9 -7.29 -7.19 2.89
C ARG A 9 -7.45 -7.20 1.36
N ASP A 10 -8.60 -6.74 0.86
CA ASP A 10 -8.87 -6.59 -0.58
C ASP A 10 -7.86 -5.64 -1.25
N ASN A 11 -7.69 -4.44 -0.69
CA ASN A 11 -6.73 -3.45 -1.18
C ASN A 11 -5.29 -3.99 -1.13
N ALA A 12 -4.93 -4.74 -0.09
CA ALA A 12 -3.62 -5.38 0.02
C ALA A 12 -3.39 -6.41 -1.10
N VAL A 13 -4.39 -7.25 -1.39
CA VAL A 13 -4.32 -8.25 -2.48
C VAL A 13 -4.21 -7.56 -3.84
N ARG A 14 -5.01 -6.51 -4.08
CA ARG A 14 -4.93 -5.72 -5.32
C ARG A 14 -3.54 -5.13 -5.53
N LEU A 15 -2.94 -4.55 -4.48
CA LEU A 15 -1.56 -4.06 -4.51
C LEU A 15 -0.54 -5.16 -4.78
N ILE A 16 -0.68 -6.35 -4.18
CA ILE A 16 0.23 -7.49 -4.46
C ILE A 16 0.10 -7.96 -5.91
N ARG A 17 -1.08 -7.82 -6.51
CA ARG A 17 -1.35 -8.11 -7.92
C ARG A 17 -0.94 -6.98 -8.87
N ASN A 18 -0.16 -6.00 -8.40
CA ASN A 18 0.24 -4.81 -9.17
C ASN A 18 -0.95 -3.99 -9.71
N GLN A 19 -2.08 -3.99 -9.01
CA GLN A 19 -3.21 -3.13 -9.37
C GLN A 19 -3.13 -1.80 -8.65
N GLU A 20 -3.65 -0.77 -9.33
CA GLU A 20 -3.81 0.56 -8.77
C GLU A 20 -4.84 0.56 -7.64
N VAL A 21 -4.42 1.06 -6.48
CA VAL A 21 -5.28 1.20 -5.30
C VAL A 21 -5.17 2.62 -4.79
N SER A 22 -6.33 3.25 -4.61
CA SER A 22 -6.42 4.56 -3.99
C SER A 22 -6.06 4.48 -2.52
N CYS A 23 -5.30 5.47 -2.05
CA CYS A 23 -4.98 5.69 -0.65
C CYS A 23 -6.24 5.63 0.22
N PRO A 24 -6.36 4.69 1.17
CA PRO A 24 -7.56 4.57 2.01
C PRO A 24 -7.69 5.71 3.03
N ASN A 25 -6.61 6.45 3.31
CA ASN A 25 -6.64 7.58 4.23
C ASN A 25 -7.15 8.86 3.55
N CYS A 26 -6.66 9.13 2.34
CA CYS A 26 -6.91 10.38 1.63
C CYS A 26 -7.87 10.27 0.46
N GLY A 27 -8.07 9.08 -0.13
CA GLY A 27 -8.94 8.83 -1.28
C GLY A 27 -8.55 9.54 -2.58
N LYS A 28 -7.54 10.42 -2.56
CA LYS A 28 -7.21 11.35 -3.64
C LYS A 28 -6.02 10.93 -4.51
N ALA A 29 -5.18 10.02 -4.03
CA ALA A 29 -3.98 9.61 -4.74
C ALA A 29 -3.86 8.09 -4.78
N ILE A 30 -3.26 7.58 -5.85
CA ILE A 30 -2.95 6.17 -6.01
C ILE A 30 -1.68 5.86 -5.22
N LEU A 31 -1.70 4.73 -4.52
CA LEU A 31 -0.55 4.21 -3.80
C LEU A 31 0.54 3.79 -4.78
N GLN A 32 1.74 4.33 -4.60
CA GLN A 32 2.87 4.04 -5.47
C GLN A 32 3.81 3.03 -4.80
N PRO A 33 4.29 2.01 -5.53
CA PRO A 33 5.28 1.08 -5.00
C PRO A 33 6.59 1.84 -4.74
N ARG A 34 7.11 1.71 -3.52
CA ARG A 34 8.34 2.37 -3.09
C ARG A 34 9.52 1.41 -3.05
N TYR A 35 9.29 0.19 -2.58
CA TYR A 35 10.32 -0.82 -2.43
C TYR A 35 9.81 -2.18 -2.88
N THR A 36 10.59 -2.79 -3.77
CA THR A 36 10.31 -4.11 -4.34
C THR A 36 11.40 -5.06 -3.86
N PHE A 37 11.08 -5.97 -2.96
CA PHE A 37 12.03 -6.99 -2.51
C PHE A 37 11.69 -8.31 -3.18
N LYS A 38 12.66 -8.92 -3.88
CA LYS A 38 12.46 -10.20 -4.61
C LYS A 38 11.21 -10.20 -5.52
N ASN A 39 11.01 -9.14 -6.30
CA ASN A 39 9.85 -8.97 -7.19
C ASN A 39 8.48 -8.96 -6.49
N GLN A 40 8.43 -8.79 -5.17
CA GLN A 40 7.21 -8.53 -4.43
C GLN A 40 7.23 -7.10 -3.89
N ASN A 41 6.25 -6.31 -4.31
CA ASN A 41 6.10 -4.94 -3.83
C ASN A 41 5.74 -4.98 -2.34
N THR A 42 6.72 -4.64 -1.50
CA THR A 42 6.65 -4.80 -0.05
C THR A 42 6.13 -3.53 0.61
N GLU A 43 6.38 -2.38 -0.02
CA GLU A 43 6.04 -1.07 0.52
C GLU A 43 5.39 -0.21 -0.54
N TYR A 44 4.26 0.39 -0.16
CA TYR A 44 3.53 1.34 -0.97
C TYR A 44 3.42 2.66 -0.23
N MET A 45 3.64 3.76 -0.91
CA MET A 45 3.57 5.09 -0.32
C MET A 45 2.50 5.93 -1.00
N CYS A 46 1.71 6.63 -0.20
CA CYS A 46 0.84 7.68 -0.72
C CYS A 46 1.64 8.98 -0.91
N PRO A 47 1.65 9.62 -2.09
CA PRO A 47 2.36 10.89 -2.30
C PRO A 47 1.74 12.07 -1.55
N VAL A 48 0.45 12.00 -1.20
CA VAL A 48 -0.27 13.08 -0.49
C VAL A 48 -0.13 12.94 1.02
N CYS A 49 -0.47 11.77 1.57
CA CYS A 49 -0.34 11.51 3.01
C CYS A 49 1.09 11.25 3.46
N LYS A 50 2.00 10.97 2.52
CA LYS A 50 3.35 10.43 2.77
C LYS A 50 3.33 9.17 3.64
N GLU A 51 2.21 8.47 3.63
CA GLU A 51 1.97 7.32 4.48
C GLU A 51 2.40 6.04 3.79
N ILE A 52 3.04 5.16 4.55
CA ILE A 52 3.63 3.91 4.05
C ILE A 52 2.74 2.74 4.46
N TYR A 53 2.44 1.89 3.49
CA TYR A 53 1.59 0.72 3.59
C TYR A 53 2.38 -0.53 3.24
N HIS A 54 2.23 -1.57 4.04
CA HIS A 54 2.94 -2.84 3.89
C HIS A 54 1.95 -3.97 3.62
N PRO A 55 1.50 -4.19 2.37
CA PRO A 55 0.48 -5.20 2.07
C PRO A 55 0.93 -6.63 2.40
N CYS A 56 2.24 -6.93 2.34
CA CYS A 56 2.78 -8.25 2.67
C CYS A 56 2.60 -8.67 4.14
N LYS A 57 2.32 -7.75 5.08
CA LYS A 57 2.10 -8.09 6.51
C LYS A 57 0.66 -8.49 6.83
N LEU A 58 -0.25 -8.47 5.84
CA LEU A 58 -1.69 -8.73 6.02
C LEU A 58 -2.15 -10.11 5.52
N ILE A 59 -1.24 -10.90 4.94
CA ILE A 59 -1.44 -12.32 4.57
C ILE A 59 -0.79 -13.17 5.65
#